data_AF-A0A7S7SH98-F1
#
_entry.id   AF-A0A7S7SH98-F1
#
_cell.length_a   1.000
_cell.length_b   1.000
_cell.length_c   1.000
_cell.angle_alpha   90.00
_cell.angle_beta   90.00
_cell.angle_gamma   90.00
#
_symmetry.space_group_name_H-M   'P 1'
#
loop_
_entity.id
_entity.type
_entity.pdbx_description
1 polymer ?
#
loop_
_entity_poly.entity_id
_entity_poly.type
_entity_poly.pdbx_seq_one_letter_code
_entity_poly.pdbx_strand_id
1 'polypeptide(L)'
;MMGLTALLLAWAIGWPWVRASQACDGLRPRWMAWILEILLALPVGLAATAALSFALLWAGLGAQTAAYTADGVLAVCGVVGWFLRRNPDTGQDDAPEVLVFKWTWLAAVAFGVGMVLFVAAFFAFTNGNPQGNWDAWSSWNLRAKFLTDASTWRLAVTSEYGLANADAPLLWPSVVARGWIYGGAVGDARVPIIASLLFGAAIPLLLGFALALLRSPALGWLGGVILLASTPLWRQAPGQYADTPVGCLILASLIVAALAERKNWDPGALALSGLLAALAASAKNEGAVFFVLLAGTLAWQARVKAAAWLGGALPALLLAICFPLLLAPKTAGLSFGLLADMGRGAAVLRNFLDSLLQLGDFPAHPVLLFAALALVLKVRSPRGPWWPLIVPGLLLLADLIVLWVTPASVGWQIDTALDRKMVQVIAPLLFAGVLLVRAPESLPEPAEPQDRSEARSRRRKQR
;
A
#
# COMPACT_ATOMS: atom_id res chain seq x y z
N MET A 1 5.45 -24.38 -10.81
CA MET A 1 4.65 -23.50 -11.71
C MET A 1 3.25 -23.25 -11.15
N MET A 2 2.57 -24.24 -10.56
CA MET A 2 1.19 -24.07 -10.08
C MET A 2 0.98 -23.02 -8.96
N GLY A 3 1.97 -22.78 -8.08
CA GLY A 3 1.86 -21.74 -7.05
C GLY A 3 1.75 -20.30 -7.61
N LEU A 4 2.41 -20.02 -8.74
CA LEU A 4 2.26 -18.74 -9.45
C LEU A 4 0.84 -18.57 -9.98
N THR A 5 0.28 -19.64 -10.55
CA THR A 5 -1.11 -19.65 -11.05
C THR A 5 -2.10 -19.29 -9.94
N ALA A 6 -1.88 -19.73 -8.70
CA ALA A 6 -2.73 -19.39 -7.57
C ALA A 6 -2.69 -17.89 -7.23
N LEU A 7 -1.50 -17.28 -7.24
CA LEU A 7 -1.35 -15.84 -7.00
C LEU A 7 -2.00 -15.02 -8.11
N LEU A 8 -1.83 -15.43 -9.38
CA LEU A 8 -2.46 -14.77 -10.54
C LEU A 8 -3.99 -14.95 -10.54
N LEU A 9 -4.49 -16.13 -10.17
CA LEU A 9 -5.92 -16.38 -10.01
C LEU A 9 -6.51 -15.48 -8.91
N ALA A 10 -5.86 -15.42 -7.74
CA ALA A 10 -6.29 -14.55 -6.66
C ALA A 10 -6.32 -13.08 -7.10
N TRP A 11 -5.28 -12.62 -7.82
CA TRP A 11 -5.26 -11.27 -8.41
C TRP A 11 -6.44 -11.06 -9.38
N ALA A 12 -6.69 -11.99 -10.30
CA ALA A 12 -7.82 -11.90 -11.24
C ALA A 12 -9.18 -11.84 -10.52
N ILE A 13 -9.36 -12.60 -9.43
CA ILE A 13 -10.56 -12.59 -8.59
C ILE A 13 -10.81 -11.21 -7.97
N GLY A 14 -9.76 -10.43 -7.68
CA GLY A 14 -9.91 -9.07 -7.13
C GLY A 14 -10.51 -8.06 -8.10
N TRP A 15 -10.37 -8.27 -9.42
CA TRP A 15 -10.77 -7.27 -10.43
C TRP A 15 -12.28 -7.00 -10.48
N PRO A 16 -13.17 -8.02 -10.47
CA PRO A 16 -14.61 -7.79 -10.38
C PRO A 16 -15.03 -6.96 -9.16
N TRP A 17 -14.39 -7.14 -8.01
CA TRP A 17 -14.68 -6.33 -6.81
C TRP A 17 -14.30 -4.87 -6.99
N VAL A 18 -13.15 -4.60 -7.62
CA VAL A 18 -12.74 -3.23 -7.97
C VAL A 18 -13.71 -2.62 -8.98
N ARG A 19 -14.15 -3.35 -10.01
CA ARG A 19 -15.17 -2.87 -10.96
C ARG A 19 -16.53 -2.63 -10.28
N ALA A 20 -16.96 -3.51 -9.38
CA ALA A 20 -18.20 -3.37 -8.62
C ALA A 20 -18.20 -2.15 -7.68
N SER A 21 -17.01 -1.71 -7.22
CA SER A 21 -16.86 -0.49 -6.42
C SER A 21 -17.07 0.78 -7.23
N GLN A 22 -16.96 0.72 -8.56
CA GLN A 22 -16.95 1.87 -9.46
C GLN A 22 -15.87 2.93 -9.13
N ALA A 23 -14.88 2.64 -8.28
CA ALA A 23 -13.93 3.63 -7.77
C ALA A 23 -13.22 4.41 -8.90
N CYS A 24 -12.88 3.73 -10.00
CA CYS A 24 -12.15 4.31 -11.13
C CYS A 24 -13.04 4.78 -12.31
N ASP A 25 -14.37 4.70 -12.20
CA ASP A 25 -15.26 5.16 -13.27
C ASP A 25 -15.15 6.67 -13.49
N GLY A 26 -15.26 7.14 -14.73
CA GLY A 26 -15.08 8.56 -15.08
C GLY A 26 -13.63 9.08 -15.05
N LEU A 27 -12.64 8.28 -14.61
CA LEU A 27 -11.23 8.68 -14.68
C LEU A 27 -10.70 8.65 -16.13
N ARG A 28 -9.89 9.66 -16.48
CA ARG A 28 -9.22 9.79 -17.78
C ARG A 28 -7.71 10.04 -17.61
N PRO A 29 -6.87 9.54 -18.53
CA PRO A 29 -7.23 8.71 -19.69
C PRO A 29 -7.63 7.29 -19.26
N ARG A 30 -8.52 6.65 -20.04
CA ARG A 30 -9.16 5.40 -19.62
C ARG A 30 -8.16 4.26 -19.46
N TRP A 31 -7.13 4.16 -20.31
CA TRP A 31 -6.11 3.12 -20.19
C TRP A 31 -5.33 3.19 -18.86
N MET A 32 -5.03 4.40 -18.34
CA MET A 32 -4.41 4.55 -17.02
C MET A 32 -5.38 4.11 -15.91
N ALA A 33 -6.66 4.43 -16.04
CA ALA A 33 -7.68 3.99 -15.09
C ALA A 33 -7.80 2.46 -15.05
N TRP A 34 -7.74 1.79 -16.20
CA TRP A 34 -7.72 0.32 -16.26
C TRP A 34 -6.48 -0.26 -15.60
N ILE A 35 -5.30 0.34 -15.81
CA ILE A 35 -4.08 -0.10 -15.11
C ILE A 35 -4.24 0.09 -13.61
N LEU A 36 -4.78 1.22 -13.13
CA LEU A 36 -5.05 1.42 -11.71
C LEU A 36 -6.05 0.38 -11.16
N GLU A 37 -7.11 0.05 -11.89
CA GLU A 37 -8.07 -0.99 -11.50
C GLU A 37 -7.39 -2.37 -11.38
N ILE A 38 -6.53 -2.72 -12.34
CA ILE A 38 -5.74 -3.96 -12.31
C ILE A 38 -4.78 -3.96 -11.11
N LEU A 39 -4.11 -2.84 -10.83
CA LEU A 39 -3.20 -2.73 -9.68
C LEU A 39 -3.95 -2.82 -8.34
N LEU A 40 -5.15 -2.24 -8.23
CA LEU A 40 -6.00 -2.35 -7.04
C LEU A 40 -6.57 -3.77 -6.86
N ALA A 41 -6.80 -4.50 -7.95
CA ALA A 41 -7.27 -5.88 -7.89
C ALA A 41 -6.27 -6.81 -7.18
N LEU A 42 -4.98 -6.47 -7.21
CA LEU A 42 -3.91 -7.27 -6.60
C LEU A 42 -4.06 -7.39 -5.08
N PRO A 43 -4.04 -6.29 -4.29
CA PRO A 43 -4.23 -6.37 -2.85
C PRO A 43 -5.63 -6.89 -2.49
N VAL A 44 -6.68 -6.51 -3.23
CA VAL A 44 -8.05 -7.01 -2.97
C VAL A 44 -8.10 -8.53 -3.11
N GLY A 45 -7.63 -9.04 -4.25
CA GLY A 45 -7.70 -10.43 -4.60
C GLY A 45 -6.86 -11.31 -3.68
N LEU A 46 -5.55 -11.03 -3.58
CA LEU A 46 -4.63 -11.82 -2.75
C LEU A 46 -5.02 -11.81 -1.27
N ALA A 47 -5.37 -10.66 -0.72
CA ALA A 47 -5.70 -10.55 0.69
C ALA A 47 -7.11 -11.09 1.00
N ALA A 48 -8.14 -10.76 0.22
CA ALA A 48 -9.50 -11.26 0.53
C ALA A 48 -9.58 -12.78 0.44
N THR A 49 -8.98 -13.39 -0.59
CA THR A 49 -8.95 -14.85 -0.74
C THR A 49 -8.15 -15.53 0.37
N ALA A 50 -7.03 -14.94 0.80
CA ALA A 50 -6.26 -15.44 1.95
C ALA A 50 -7.02 -15.32 3.28
N ALA A 51 -7.68 -14.18 3.54
CA ALA A 51 -8.49 -13.95 4.73
C ALA A 51 -9.64 -14.97 4.82
N LEU A 52 -10.39 -15.14 3.73
CA LEU A 52 -11.51 -16.08 3.70
C LEU A 52 -11.05 -17.53 3.80
N SER A 53 -9.93 -17.90 3.15
CA SER A 53 -9.37 -19.25 3.28
C SER A 53 -9.00 -19.57 4.72
N PHE A 54 -8.39 -18.62 5.43
CA PHE A 54 -8.08 -18.80 6.85
C PHE A 54 -9.35 -18.90 7.70
N ALA A 55 -10.35 -18.04 7.46
CA ALA A 55 -11.63 -18.11 8.18
C ALA A 55 -12.32 -19.47 8.00
N LEU A 56 -12.30 -20.02 6.78
CA LEU A 56 -12.86 -21.34 6.47
C LEU A 56 -12.06 -22.49 7.10
N LEU A 57 -10.73 -22.41 7.10
CA LEU A 57 -9.85 -23.36 7.80
C LEU A 57 -10.13 -23.35 9.31
N TRP A 58 -10.27 -22.15 9.90
CA TRP A 58 -10.64 -21.98 11.29
C TRP A 58 -12.04 -22.56 11.59
N ALA A 59 -12.99 -22.42 10.66
CA ALA A 59 -14.32 -23.03 10.76
C ALA A 59 -14.31 -24.57 10.62
N GLY A 60 -13.16 -25.20 10.40
CA GLY A 60 -12.99 -26.66 10.40
C GLY A 60 -12.91 -27.30 9.02
N LEU A 61 -12.89 -26.52 7.92
CA LEU A 61 -12.65 -27.08 6.59
C LEU A 61 -11.19 -27.52 6.45
N GLY A 62 -10.96 -28.55 5.63
CA GLY A 62 -9.61 -28.93 5.20
C GLY A 62 -8.92 -27.77 4.47
N ALA A 63 -7.60 -27.61 4.62
CA ALA A 63 -6.85 -26.47 4.07
C ALA A 63 -7.04 -26.29 2.54
N GLN A 64 -7.00 -27.38 1.79
CA GLN A 64 -7.23 -27.36 0.34
C GLN A 64 -8.67 -26.95 -0.01
N THR A 65 -9.66 -27.55 0.65
CA THR A 65 -11.08 -27.21 0.48
C THR A 65 -11.33 -25.75 0.82
N ALA A 66 -10.80 -25.27 1.95
CA ALA A 66 -10.91 -23.88 2.38
C ALA A 66 -10.37 -22.91 1.33
N ALA A 67 -9.19 -23.20 0.75
CA ALA A 67 -8.59 -22.37 -0.29
C ALA A 67 -9.44 -22.30 -1.56
N TYR A 68 -9.92 -23.45 -2.06
CA TYR A 68 -10.73 -23.51 -3.29
C TYR A 68 -12.12 -22.89 -3.09
N THR A 69 -12.76 -23.14 -1.94
CA THR A 69 -14.05 -22.54 -1.59
C THR A 69 -13.93 -21.03 -1.47
N ALA A 70 -12.88 -20.51 -0.84
CA ALA A 70 -12.66 -19.07 -0.73
C ALA A 70 -12.57 -18.40 -2.12
N ASP A 71 -11.82 -19.02 -3.04
CA ASP A 71 -11.66 -18.50 -4.41
C ASP A 71 -12.96 -18.54 -5.19
N GLY A 72 -13.69 -19.67 -5.13
CA GLY A 72 -14.99 -19.81 -5.79
C GLY A 72 -16.02 -18.80 -5.28
N VAL A 73 -16.14 -18.65 -3.96
CA VAL A 73 -17.09 -17.70 -3.34
C VAL A 73 -16.75 -16.26 -3.74
N LEU A 74 -15.49 -15.84 -3.61
CA LEU A 74 -15.10 -14.47 -3.93
C LEU A 74 -15.17 -14.18 -5.43
N ALA A 75 -14.87 -15.14 -6.30
CA ALA A 75 -15.04 -15.00 -7.74
C ALA A 75 -16.51 -14.78 -8.10
N VAL A 76 -17.40 -15.66 -7.63
CA VAL A 76 -18.84 -15.60 -7.93
C VAL A 76 -19.45 -14.31 -7.37
N CYS A 77 -19.22 -14.01 -6.08
CA CYS A 77 -19.76 -12.80 -5.45
C CYS A 77 -19.22 -11.52 -6.11
N GLY A 78 -17.94 -11.49 -6.48
CA GLY A 78 -17.35 -10.35 -7.18
C GLY A 78 -17.96 -10.12 -8.56
N VAL A 79 -18.14 -11.19 -9.34
CA VAL A 79 -18.76 -11.11 -10.67
C VAL A 79 -20.23 -10.70 -10.58
N VAL A 80 -21.00 -11.31 -9.67
CA VAL A 80 -22.41 -10.94 -9.42
C VAL A 80 -22.50 -9.48 -8.98
N GLY A 81 -21.68 -9.06 -8.01
CA GLY A 81 -21.64 -7.68 -7.54
C GLY A 81 -21.29 -6.69 -8.64
N TRP A 82 -20.37 -7.04 -9.54
CA TRP A 82 -20.06 -6.22 -10.71
C TRP A 82 -21.24 -6.11 -11.67
N PHE A 83 -21.90 -7.21 -12.02
CA PHE A 83 -23.06 -7.18 -12.92
C PHE A 83 -24.24 -6.38 -12.32
N LEU A 84 -24.52 -6.55 -11.03
CA LEU A 84 -25.60 -5.84 -10.34
C LEU A 84 -25.36 -4.32 -10.25
N ARG A 85 -24.08 -3.90 -10.27
CA ARG A 85 -23.69 -2.49 -10.17
C ARG A 85 -23.15 -1.94 -11.48
N ARG A 86 -23.25 -2.68 -12.58
CA ARG A 86 -22.79 -2.20 -13.89
C ARG A 86 -23.76 -1.11 -14.35
N ASN A 87 -23.27 0.13 -14.42
CA ASN A 87 -24.04 1.21 -15.03
C ASN A 87 -23.74 1.24 -16.55
N PRO A 88 -24.69 0.86 -17.42
CA PRO A 88 -24.49 0.90 -18.87
C PRO A 88 -24.28 2.34 -19.39
N ASP A 89 -24.80 3.34 -18.67
CA ASP A 89 -24.74 4.75 -19.03
C ASP A 89 -23.50 5.47 -18.49
N THR A 90 -22.35 4.77 -18.39
CA THR A 90 -21.05 5.46 -18.26
C THR A 90 -20.67 6.06 -19.62
N GLY A 91 -21.53 6.97 -20.08
CA GLY A 91 -21.44 7.72 -21.32
C GLY A 91 -20.18 8.56 -21.37
N GLN A 92 -19.80 8.86 -22.60
CA GLN A 92 -18.74 9.79 -22.96
C GLN A 92 -19.10 11.19 -22.47
N ASP A 93 -18.93 11.49 -21.18
CA ASP A 93 -18.85 12.88 -20.76
C ASP A 93 -17.58 13.51 -21.33
N ASP A 94 -17.72 14.75 -21.80
CA ASP A 94 -16.68 15.68 -22.25
C ASP A 94 -15.73 16.02 -21.09
N ALA A 95 -15.05 15.01 -20.56
CA ALA A 95 -14.02 15.20 -19.58
C ALA A 95 -12.92 16.06 -20.24
N PRO A 96 -12.52 17.17 -19.61
CA PRO A 96 -11.53 18.07 -20.18
C PRO A 96 -10.27 17.29 -20.52
N GLU A 97 -9.70 17.60 -21.68
CA GLU A 97 -8.49 16.97 -22.17
C GLU A 97 -7.38 17.09 -21.11
N VAL A 98 -6.71 15.97 -20.83
CA VAL A 98 -5.64 15.96 -19.84
C VAL A 98 -4.49 16.76 -20.43
N LEU A 99 -4.25 17.95 -19.89
CA LEU A 99 -3.06 18.72 -20.22
C LEU A 99 -1.84 17.89 -19.82
N VAL A 100 -0.95 17.65 -20.78
CA VAL A 100 0.29 16.90 -20.57
C VAL A 100 1.46 17.86 -20.67
N PHE A 101 2.26 17.96 -19.61
CA PHE A 101 3.50 18.71 -19.67
C PHE A 101 4.46 18.08 -20.69
N LYS A 102 5.07 18.88 -21.58
CA LYS A 102 5.90 18.39 -22.71
C LYS A 102 7.05 17.46 -22.31
N TRP A 103 7.55 17.55 -21.07
CA TRP A 103 8.64 16.73 -20.55
C TRP A 103 8.17 15.56 -19.66
N THR A 104 6.87 15.28 -19.61
CA THR A 104 6.30 14.15 -18.86
C THR A 104 6.98 12.82 -19.22
N TRP A 105 7.38 12.65 -20.48
CA TRP A 105 8.04 11.44 -20.96
C TRP A 105 9.39 11.19 -20.27
N LEU A 106 10.15 12.23 -19.89
CA LEU A 106 11.40 12.06 -19.15
C LEU A 106 11.16 11.45 -17.78
N ALA A 107 10.14 11.95 -17.06
CA ALA A 107 9.74 11.39 -15.78
C ALA A 107 9.23 9.95 -15.94
N ALA A 108 8.47 9.67 -17.01
CA ALA A 108 8.00 8.31 -17.32
C ALA A 108 9.15 7.34 -17.63
N VAL A 109 10.16 7.76 -18.39
CA VAL A 109 11.37 6.98 -18.68
C VAL A 109 12.16 6.74 -17.40
N ALA A 110 12.40 7.77 -16.59
CA ALA A 110 13.09 7.63 -15.31
C ALA A 110 12.36 6.66 -14.37
N PHE A 111 11.03 6.76 -14.31
CA PHE A 111 10.19 5.81 -13.56
C PHE A 111 10.32 4.38 -14.09
N GLY A 112 10.24 4.20 -15.41
CA GLY A 112 10.39 2.89 -16.06
C GLY A 112 11.75 2.26 -15.80
N VAL A 113 12.84 3.02 -15.94
CA VAL A 113 14.20 2.58 -15.60
C VAL A 113 14.30 2.22 -14.12
N GLY A 114 13.77 3.06 -13.23
CA GLY A 114 13.75 2.79 -11.79
C GLY A 114 13.01 1.49 -11.45
N MET A 115 11.87 1.22 -12.10
CA MET A 115 11.14 -0.04 -11.94
C MET A 115 11.94 -1.25 -12.43
N VAL A 116 12.62 -1.15 -13.58
CA VAL A 116 13.48 -2.23 -14.09
C VAL A 116 14.63 -2.51 -13.11
N LEU A 117 15.29 -1.47 -12.60
CA LEU A 117 16.36 -1.60 -11.62
C LEU A 117 15.85 -2.20 -10.31
N PHE A 118 14.66 -1.79 -9.84
CA PHE A 118 14.04 -2.35 -8.64
C PHE A 118 13.78 -3.85 -8.79
N VAL A 119 13.18 -4.27 -9.91
CA VAL A 119 12.93 -5.70 -10.18
C VAL A 119 14.24 -6.49 -10.30
N ALA A 120 15.25 -5.93 -10.99
CA ALA A 120 16.56 -6.58 -11.12
C ALA A 120 17.25 -6.76 -9.76
N ALA A 121 17.29 -5.72 -8.92
CA ALA A 121 17.86 -5.80 -7.59
C ALA A 121 17.07 -6.71 -6.65
N PHE A 122 15.74 -6.72 -6.77
CA PHE A 122 14.87 -7.63 -6.04
C PHE A 122 15.24 -9.09 -6.32
N PHE A 123 15.43 -9.46 -7.59
CA PHE A 123 15.84 -10.81 -7.97
C PHE A 123 17.29 -11.11 -7.56
N ALA A 124 18.20 -10.15 -7.68
CA ALA A 124 19.57 -10.32 -7.20
C ALA A 124 19.61 -10.63 -5.69
N PHE A 125 18.82 -9.90 -4.89
CA PHE A 125 18.70 -10.13 -3.45
C PHE A 125 18.07 -11.50 -3.13
N THR A 126 16.93 -11.81 -3.74
CA THR A 126 16.20 -13.06 -3.43
C THR A 126 16.89 -14.31 -3.96
N ASN A 127 17.75 -14.20 -4.98
CA ASN A 127 18.63 -15.30 -5.38
C ASN A 127 19.71 -15.59 -4.32
N GLY A 128 20.24 -14.55 -3.68
CA GLY A 128 21.18 -14.70 -2.56
C GLY A 128 20.52 -15.08 -1.24
N ASN A 129 19.23 -14.76 -1.08
CA ASN A 129 18.46 -15.05 0.13
C ASN A 129 17.01 -15.49 -0.18
N PRO A 130 16.81 -16.74 -0.65
CA PRO A 130 15.50 -17.18 -1.15
C PRO A 130 14.42 -17.29 -0.08
N GLN A 131 14.79 -17.46 1.19
CA GLN A 131 13.85 -17.57 2.30
C GLN A 131 13.43 -16.20 2.87
N GLY A 132 13.99 -15.11 2.35
CA GLY A 132 13.82 -13.77 2.89
C GLY A 132 14.63 -13.56 4.17
N ASN A 133 14.47 -12.39 4.79
CA ASN A 133 15.19 -12.08 6.02
C ASN A 133 14.54 -12.79 7.23
N TRP A 134 15.11 -12.58 8.43
CA TRP A 134 14.73 -13.28 9.66
C TRP A 134 13.21 -13.50 9.83
N ASP A 135 12.43 -12.41 9.93
CA ASP A 135 10.98 -12.51 10.14
C ASP A 135 10.24 -13.28 9.04
N ALA A 136 10.74 -13.24 7.80
CA ALA A 136 10.11 -13.95 6.68
C ALA A 136 10.15 -15.45 6.90
N TRP A 137 11.32 -16.02 7.19
CA TRP A 137 11.42 -17.46 7.36
C TRP A 137 11.02 -17.91 8.77
N SER A 138 11.32 -17.14 9.81
CA SER A 138 11.12 -17.52 11.21
C SER A 138 9.68 -17.36 11.66
N SER A 139 8.95 -16.40 11.08
CA SER A 139 7.56 -16.09 11.48
C SER A 139 6.58 -16.37 10.35
N TRP A 140 6.73 -15.71 9.20
CA TRP A 140 5.68 -15.72 8.17
C TRP A 140 5.60 -17.05 7.41
N ASN A 141 6.73 -17.52 6.89
CA ASN A 141 6.82 -18.77 6.13
C ASN A 141 6.65 -19.99 7.05
N LEU A 142 7.15 -19.92 8.29
CA LEU A 142 6.91 -20.99 9.27
C LEU A 142 5.41 -21.16 9.54
N ARG A 143 4.68 -20.08 9.79
CA ARG A 143 3.22 -20.12 9.99
C ARG A 143 2.49 -20.57 8.75
N ALA A 144 2.94 -20.15 7.57
CA ALA A 144 2.38 -20.61 6.31
C ALA A 144 2.45 -22.14 6.19
N LYS A 145 3.51 -22.80 6.71
CA LYS A 145 3.63 -24.27 6.68
C LYS A 145 2.57 -24.93 7.56
N PHE A 146 2.32 -24.36 8.74
CA PHE A 146 1.26 -24.87 9.62
C PHE A 146 -0.13 -24.70 9.02
N LEU A 147 -0.36 -23.64 8.23
CA LEU A 147 -1.65 -23.38 7.58
C LEU A 147 -1.94 -24.28 6.37
N THR A 148 -0.97 -25.06 5.87
CA THR A 148 -1.23 -25.99 4.75
C THR A 148 -1.96 -27.26 5.16
N ASP A 149 -2.15 -27.50 6.46
CA ASP A 149 -2.80 -28.71 7.00
C ASP A 149 -3.78 -28.37 8.13
N ALA A 150 -4.97 -28.97 8.09
CA ALA A 150 -6.03 -28.78 9.07
C ALA A 150 -5.70 -29.33 10.47
N SER A 151 -4.75 -30.27 10.57
CA SER A 151 -4.26 -30.81 11.84
C SER A 151 -3.23 -29.88 12.50
N THR A 152 -2.49 -29.09 11.73
CA THR A 152 -1.36 -28.30 12.25
C THR A 152 -1.62 -26.79 12.35
N TRP A 153 -2.71 -26.27 11.79
CA TRP A 153 -2.90 -24.80 11.71
C TRP A 153 -2.86 -24.08 13.06
N ARG A 154 -3.24 -24.75 14.16
CA ARG A 154 -3.16 -24.20 15.52
C ARG A 154 -1.73 -23.92 15.99
N LEU A 155 -0.75 -24.62 15.42
CA LEU A 155 0.68 -24.33 15.67
C LEU A 155 1.08 -22.95 15.11
N ALA A 156 0.29 -22.37 14.19
CA ALA A 156 0.52 -21.01 13.71
C ALA A 156 0.13 -19.92 14.74
N VAL A 157 -0.53 -20.27 15.84
CA VAL A 157 -0.97 -19.35 16.89
C VAL A 157 -0.51 -19.76 18.29
N THR A 158 0.28 -20.83 18.43
CA THR A 158 0.82 -21.24 19.73
C THR A 158 2.01 -20.40 20.14
N SER A 159 2.13 -20.10 21.43
CA SER A 159 3.30 -19.44 22.02
C SER A 159 4.50 -20.37 22.21
N GLU A 160 4.32 -21.69 22.02
CA GLU A 160 5.40 -22.68 22.16
C GLU A 160 6.52 -22.48 21.15
N TYR A 161 6.21 -21.92 19.97
CA TYR A 161 7.21 -21.52 18.98
C TYR A 161 7.50 -20.03 19.12
N GLY A 162 8.39 -19.66 20.03
CA GLY A 162 8.74 -18.26 20.33
C GLY A 162 9.19 -17.41 19.14
N LEU A 163 9.54 -18.03 18.00
CA LEU A 163 9.91 -17.37 16.75
C LEU A 163 8.72 -16.96 15.87
N ALA A 164 7.51 -17.44 16.16
CA ALA A 164 6.38 -17.35 15.25
C ALA A 164 5.68 -15.97 15.23
N ASN A 165 5.92 -15.05 16.16
CA ASN A 165 5.06 -13.84 16.31
C ASN A 165 3.57 -14.25 16.36
N ALA A 166 3.23 -15.14 17.29
CA ALA A 166 1.94 -15.82 17.35
C ALA A 166 0.75 -14.87 17.59
N ASP A 167 1.02 -13.65 18.08
CA ASP A 167 0.07 -12.57 18.28
C ASP A 167 -0.23 -11.75 17.03
N ALA A 168 0.60 -11.86 15.98
CA ALA A 168 0.36 -11.18 14.72
C ALA A 168 -0.75 -11.90 13.91
N PRO A 169 -1.65 -11.16 13.24
CA PRO A 169 -2.64 -11.73 12.33
C PRO A 169 -2.06 -12.64 11.22
N LEU A 170 -2.89 -13.55 10.70
CA LEU A 170 -2.46 -14.64 9.80
C LEU A 170 -2.63 -14.38 8.30
N LEU A 171 -3.02 -13.18 7.88
CA LEU A 171 -3.29 -12.91 6.45
C LEU A 171 -2.08 -13.15 5.56
N TRP A 172 -0.90 -12.60 5.91
CA TRP A 172 0.31 -12.79 5.09
C TRP A 172 0.77 -14.26 5.04
N PRO A 173 0.87 -14.99 6.17
CA PRO A 173 1.07 -16.45 6.14
C PRO A 173 0.05 -17.19 5.26
N SER A 174 -1.22 -16.76 5.27
CA SER A 174 -2.28 -17.39 4.48
C SER A 174 -2.12 -17.19 2.97
N VAL A 175 -1.58 -16.04 2.53
CA VAL A 175 -1.22 -15.82 1.11
C VAL A 175 -0.19 -16.85 0.66
N VAL A 176 0.86 -17.06 1.46
CA VAL A 176 1.94 -18.00 1.15
C VAL A 176 1.43 -19.45 1.22
N ALA A 177 0.69 -19.80 2.26
CA ALA A 177 0.12 -21.14 2.44
C ALA A 177 -0.76 -21.55 1.25
N ARG A 178 -1.63 -20.64 0.77
CA ARG A 178 -2.46 -20.89 -0.41
C ARG A 178 -1.63 -21.16 -1.65
N GLY A 179 -0.58 -20.38 -1.90
CA GLY A 179 0.31 -20.63 -3.03
C GLY A 179 0.99 -22.00 -2.96
N TRP A 180 1.35 -22.48 -1.76
CA TRP A 180 1.88 -23.84 -1.57
C TRP A 180 0.83 -24.94 -1.73
N ILE A 181 -0.39 -24.75 -1.25
CA ILE A 181 -1.51 -25.70 -1.40
C ILE A 181 -1.79 -25.94 -2.88
N TYR A 182 -1.93 -24.89 -3.68
CA TYR A 182 -2.10 -25.01 -5.14
C TYR A 182 -0.86 -25.56 -5.83
N GLY A 183 0.33 -25.23 -5.31
CA GLY A 183 1.59 -25.70 -5.83
C GLY A 183 1.88 -27.18 -5.58
N GLY A 184 1.21 -27.80 -4.59
CA GLY A 184 1.55 -29.14 -4.08
C GLY A 184 2.95 -29.21 -3.48
N ALA A 185 3.57 -28.07 -3.15
CA ALA A 185 4.98 -27.96 -2.78
C ALA A 185 5.15 -27.01 -1.59
N VAL A 186 4.94 -27.54 -0.38
CA VAL A 186 5.14 -26.80 0.87
C VAL A 186 6.59 -26.37 1.01
N GLY A 187 6.82 -25.08 1.25
CA GLY A 187 8.18 -24.53 1.38
C GLY A 187 8.85 -24.10 0.08
N ASP A 188 8.18 -24.16 -1.09
CA ASP A 188 8.73 -23.59 -2.32
C ASP A 188 8.91 -22.07 -2.17
N ALA A 189 10.18 -21.63 -2.13
CA ALA A 189 10.56 -20.23 -1.94
C ALA A 189 10.02 -19.30 -3.03
N ARG A 190 9.70 -19.81 -4.22
CA ARG A 190 9.15 -18.99 -5.31
C ARG A 190 7.82 -18.34 -4.96
N VAL A 191 7.00 -18.99 -4.14
CA VAL A 191 5.69 -18.45 -3.74
C VAL A 191 5.83 -17.14 -2.93
N PRO A 192 6.52 -17.12 -1.77
CA PRO A 192 6.67 -15.88 -1.02
C PRO A 192 7.54 -14.83 -1.75
N ILE A 193 8.53 -15.24 -2.56
CA ILE A 193 9.30 -14.32 -3.43
C ILE A 193 8.37 -13.58 -4.39
N ILE A 194 7.54 -14.32 -5.16
CA ILE A 194 6.67 -13.71 -6.16
C ILE A 194 5.56 -12.89 -5.49
N ALA A 195 4.95 -13.41 -4.42
CA ALA A 195 3.95 -12.65 -3.67
C ALA A 195 4.52 -11.32 -3.16
N SER A 196 5.75 -11.34 -2.64
CA SER A 196 6.41 -10.12 -2.16
C SER A 196 6.79 -9.16 -3.29
N LEU A 197 7.25 -9.68 -4.44
CA LEU A 197 7.49 -8.88 -5.65
C LEU A 197 6.22 -8.18 -6.13
N LEU A 198 5.11 -8.92 -6.17
CA LEU A 198 3.80 -8.42 -6.59
C LEU A 198 3.36 -7.23 -5.73
N PHE A 199 3.42 -7.35 -4.40
CA PHE A 199 3.12 -6.23 -3.51
C PHE A 199 4.15 -5.11 -3.60
N GLY A 200 5.46 -5.44 -3.60
CA GLY A 200 6.55 -4.47 -3.65
C GLY A 200 6.53 -3.60 -4.92
N ALA A 201 6.27 -4.21 -6.08
CA ALA A 201 6.13 -3.50 -7.35
C ALA A 201 4.79 -2.74 -7.45
N ALA A 202 3.71 -3.25 -6.83
CA ALA A 202 2.42 -2.58 -6.83
C ALA A 202 2.46 -1.23 -6.10
N ILE A 203 3.27 -1.04 -5.06
CA ILE A 203 3.34 0.23 -4.31
C ILE A 203 3.71 1.43 -5.21
N PRO A 204 4.88 1.45 -5.90
CA PRO A 204 5.24 2.57 -6.78
C PRO A 204 4.30 2.71 -7.98
N LEU A 205 3.77 1.59 -8.50
CA LEU A 205 2.80 1.63 -9.61
C LEU A 205 1.46 2.25 -9.16
N LEU A 206 0.90 1.83 -8.02
CA LEU A 206 -0.31 2.40 -7.44
C LEU A 206 -0.13 3.90 -7.17
N LEU A 207 0.98 4.28 -6.54
CA LEU A 207 1.30 5.69 -6.29
C LEU A 207 1.33 6.49 -7.60
N GLY A 208 2.12 6.03 -8.57
CA GLY A 208 2.33 6.75 -9.83
C GLY A 208 1.05 6.89 -10.65
N PHE A 209 0.32 5.80 -10.87
CA PHE A 209 -0.93 5.83 -11.63
C PHE A 209 -2.06 6.58 -10.92
N ALA A 210 -2.19 6.46 -9.60
CA ALA A 210 -3.18 7.22 -8.86
C ALA A 210 -2.92 8.73 -8.93
N LEU A 211 -1.67 9.16 -8.70
CA LEU A 211 -1.30 10.57 -8.81
C LEU A 211 -1.41 11.09 -10.27
N ALA A 212 -1.09 10.26 -11.26
CA ALA A 212 -1.28 10.59 -12.67
C ALA A 212 -2.74 10.92 -13.01
N LEU A 213 -3.68 10.11 -12.49
CA LEU A 213 -5.13 10.26 -12.70
C LEU A 213 -5.79 11.33 -11.82
N LEU A 214 -5.26 11.54 -10.60
CA LEU A 214 -5.81 12.48 -9.63
C LEU A 214 -5.27 13.91 -9.84
N ARG A 215 -4.05 14.05 -10.36
CA ARG A 215 -3.35 15.34 -10.47
C ARG A 215 -2.83 15.60 -11.87
N SER A 216 -1.73 14.96 -12.26
CA SER A 216 -1.20 15.00 -13.62
C SER A 216 -0.17 13.88 -13.85
N PRO A 217 -0.03 13.38 -15.09
CA PRO A 217 0.95 12.34 -15.40
C PRO A 217 2.37 12.64 -14.94
N ALA A 218 2.83 13.89 -15.08
CA ALA A 218 4.15 14.32 -14.63
C ALA A 218 4.34 14.11 -13.11
N LEU A 219 3.36 14.53 -12.30
CA LEU A 219 3.39 14.32 -10.84
C LEU A 219 3.31 12.84 -10.47
N GLY A 220 2.56 12.05 -11.24
CA GLY A 220 2.50 10.61 -11.07
C GLY A 220 3.87 9.95 -11.19
N TRP A 221 4.55 10.17 -12.32
CA TRP A 221 5.86 9.57 -12.56
C TRP A 221 6.93 10.11 -11.60
N LEU A 222 6.94 11.42 -11.32
CA LEU A 222 7.86 12.00 -10.35
C LEU A 222 7.62 11.45 -8.93
N GLY A 223 6.37 11.29 -8.50
CA GLY A 223 6.05 10.65 -7.23
C GLY A 223 6.56 9.21 -7.16
N GLY A 224 6.39 8.45 -8.26
CA GLY A 224 6.95 7.10 -8.39
C GLY A 224 8.47 7.07 -8.30
N VAL A 225 9.18 7.97 -9.00
CA VAL A 225 10.65 8.10 -8.95
C VAL A 225 11.13 8.45 -7.55
N ILE A 226 10.49 9.42 -6.88
CA ILE A 226 10.83 9.81 -5.51
C ILE A 226 10.69 8.61 -4.57
N LEU A 227 9.61 7.82 -4.71
CA LEU A 227 9.45 6.61 -3.91
C LEU A 227 10.52 5.56 -4.22
N LEU A 228 10.86 5.35 -5.50
CA LEU A 228 11.92 4.43 -5.89
C LEU A 228 13.31 4.87 -5.42
N ALA A 229 13.48 6.12 -4.99
CA ALA A 229 14.69 6.59 -4.34
C ALA A 229 14.76 6.24 -2.83
N SER A 230 13.70 5.62 -2.28
CA SER A 230 13.59 5.24 -0.86
C SER A 230 14.21 3.87 -0.58
N THR A 231 15.32 3.83 0.16
CA THR A 231 16.01 2.62 0.63
C THR A 231 15.09 1.60 1.33
N PRO A 232 14.15 2.00 2.23
CA PRO A 232 13.21 1.06 2.84
C PRO A 232 12.48 0.16 1.84
N LEU A 233 12.01 0.68 0.69
CA LEU A 233 11.31 -0.16 -0.28
C LEU A 233 12.21 -1.28 -0.84
N TRP A 234 13.48 -0.94 -1.12
CA TRP A 234 14.47 -1.87 -1.68
C TRP A 234 14.95 -2.92 -0.67
N ARG A 235 14.88 -2.63 0.63
CA ARG A 235 15.23 -3.60 1.69
C ARG A 235 14.05 -4.48 2.07
N GLN A 236 12.88 -3.87 2.26
CA GLN A 236 11.73 -4.53 2.86
C GLN A 236 10.95 -5.41 1.88
N ALA A 237 10.88 -5.03 0.59
CA ALA A 237 10.24 -5.86 -0.42
C ALA A 237 10.98 -7.21 -0.60
N PRO A 238 12.26 -7.27 -1.00
CA PRO A 238 12.93 -8.56 -1.18
C PRO A 238 13.21 -9.30 0.14
N GLY A 239 13.11 -8.61 1.28
CA GLY A 239 13.13 -9.21 2.62
C GLY A 239 11.91 -10.09 2.93
N GLN A 240 10.85 -10.07 2.11
CA GLN A 240 9.63 -10.88 2.24
C GLN A 240 8.85 -10.63 3.53
N TYR A 241 8.92 -9.41 4.08
CA TYR A 241 8.20 -9.05 5.29
C TYR A 241 6.74 -8.68 5.02
N ALA A 242 5.88 -8.92 6.01
CA ALA A 242 4.48 -8.50 6.02
C ALA A 242 4.30 -6.96 5.95
N ASP A 243 5.34 -6.19 6.25
CA ASP A 243 5.34 -4.72 6.18
C ASP A 243 5.05 -4.19 4.76
N THR A 244 5.57 -4.87 3.74
CA THR A 244 5.36 -4.52 2.32
C THR A 244 3.88 -4.66 1.89
N PRO A 245 3.20 -5.82 2.09
CA PRO A 245 1.77 -5.92 1.78
C PRO A 245 0.90 -4.99 2.64
N VAL A 246 1.25 -4.76 3.92
CA VAL A 246 0.55 -3.76 4.76
C VAL A 246 0.65 -2.36 4.15
N GLY A 247 1.85 -1.91 3.78
CA GLY A 247 2.06 -0.61 3.14
C GLY A 247 1.27 -0.47 1.84
N CYS A 248 1.21 -1.55 1.04
CA CYS A 248 0.40 -1.58 -0.18
C CYS A 248 -1.11 -1.46 0.11
N LEU A 249 -1.63 -2.18 1.12
CA LEU A 249 -3.04 -2.12 1.52
C LEU A 249 -3.43 -0.74 2.07
N ILE A 250 -2.56 -0.13 2.88
CA ILE A 250 -2.71 1.23 3.42
C ILE A 250 -2.80 2.24 2.26
N LEU A 251 -1.82 2.20 1.33
CA LEU A 251 -1.80 3.09 0.18
C LEU A 251 -3.03 2.92 -0.71
N ALA A 252 -3.40 1.67 -1.02
CA ALA A 252 -4.58 1.37 -1.84
C ALA A 252 -5.87 1.88 -1.17
N SER A 253 -6.03 1.69 0.15
CA SER A 253 -7.19 2.16 0.90
C SER A 253 -7.32 3.70 0.86
N LEU A 254 -6.20 4.42 1.02
CA LEU A 254 -6.16 5.89 0.92
C LEU A 254 -6.44 6.40 -0.50
N ILE A 255 -5.87 5.75 -1.53
CA ILE A 255 -6.15 6.08 -2.93
C ILE A 255 -7.65 5.95 -3.22
N VAL A 256 -8.25 4.83 -2.82
CA VAL A 256 -9.67 4.59 -3.06
C VAL A 256 -10.56 5.56 -2.26
N ALA A 257 -10.20 5.92 -1.03
CA ALA A 257 -10.91 6.95 -0.28
C ALA A 257 -10.82 8.33 -0.93
N ALA A 258 -9.66 8.71 -1.48
CA ALA A 258 -9.51 9.95 -2.25
C ALA A 258 -10.31 9.94 -3.57
N LEU A 259 -10.42 8.77 -4.23
CA LEU A 259 -11.30 8.58 -5.38
C LEU A 259 -12.78 8.70 -5.00
N ALA A 260 -13.17 8.14 -3.85
CA ALA A 260 -14.52 8.28 -3.31
C ALA A 260 -14.85 9.75 -3.06
N GLU A 261 -13.95 10.51 -2.42
CA GLU A 261 -14.12 11.94 -2.18
C GLU A 261 -14.39 12.73 -3.47
N ARG A 262 -13.61 12.49 -4.54
CA ARG A 262 -13.82 13.15 -5.85
C ARG A 262 -15.22 12.90 -6.42
N LYS A 263 -15.84 11.79 -6.05
CA LYS A 263 -17.20 11.39 -6.43
C LYS A 263 -18.21 11.68 -5.34
N ASN A 264 -17.96 12.72 -4.53
CA ASN A 264 -18.81 13.09 -3.40
C ASN A 264 -19.05 11.91 -2.44
N TRP A 265 -17.96 11.25 -2.04
CA TRP A 265 -17.94 10.13 -1.10
C TRP A 265 -18.82 8.96 -1.59
N ASP A 266 -18.57 8.50 -2.82
CA ASP A 266 -19.27 7.37 -3.43
C ASP A 266 -19.24 6.13 -2.51
N PRO A 267 -20.39 5.48 -2.25
CA PRO A 267 -20.46 4.36 -1.30
C PRO A 267 -19.74 3.10 -1.78
N GLY A 268 -19.66 2.85 -3.10
CA GLY A 268 -18.95 1.70 -3.64
C GLY A 268 -17.44 1.82 -3.44
N ALA A 269 -16.89 2.99 -3.74
CA ALA A 269 -15.49 3.31 -3.48
C ALA A 269 -15.19 3.32 -1.97
N LEU A 270 -16.06 3.91 -1.15
CA LEU A 270 -15.90 3.87 0.31
C LEU A 270 -15.89 2.43 0.86
N ALA A 271 -16.79 1.57 0.41
CA ALA A 271 -16.81 0.17 0.82
C ALA A 271 -15.50 -0.56 0.45
N LEU A 272 -14.98 -0.33 -0.77
CA LEU A 272 -13.69 -0.90 -1.18
C LEU A 272 -12.52 -0.38 -0.34
N SER A 273 -12.50 0.93 -0.02
CA SER A 273 -11.51 1.51 0.88
C SER A 273 -11.56 0.87 2.28
N GLY A 274 -12.75 0.64 2.81
CA GLY A 274 -12.97 -0.01 4.11
C GLY A 274 -12.51 -1.47 4.12
N LEU A 275 -12.82 -2.22 3.06
CA LEU A 275 -12.32 -3.59 2.88
C LEU A 275 -10.78 -3.62 2.91
N LEU A 276 -10.12 -2.75 2.14
CA LEU A 276 -8.66 -2.67 2.09
C LEU A 276 -8.05 -2.28 3.45
N ALA A 277 -8.66 -1.36 4.19
CA ALA A 277 -8.21 -0.98 5.53
C ALA A 277 -8.35 -2.14 6.53
N ALA A 278 -9.46 -2.88 6.49
CA ALA A 278 -9.67 -4.03 7.37
C ALA A 278 -8.76 -5.22 7.00
N LEU A 279 -8.43 -5.39 5.72
CA LEU A 279 -7.41 -6.34 5.28
C LEU A 279 -6.01 -5.92 5.76
N ALA A 280 -5.68 -4.63 5.80
CA ALA A 280 -4.44 -4.16 6.43
C ALA A 280 -4.41 -4.54 7.92
N ALA A 281 -5.52 -4.34 8.65
CA ALA A 281 -5.66 -4.75 10.05
C ALA A 281 -5.53 -6.27 10.25
N SER A 282 -5.96 -7.06 9.26
CA SER A 282 -5.78 -8.52 9.25
C SER A 282 -4.38 -8.97 8.85
N ALA A 283 -3.52 -8.07 8.35
CA ALA A 283 -2.14 -8.37 7.97
C ALA A 283 -1.15 -8.18 9.11
N LYS A 284 -1.32 -7.10 9.89
CA LYS A 284 -0.41 -6.73 10.98
C LYS A 284 -1.09 -5.74 11.93
N ASN A 285 -0.60 -5.64 13.16
CA ASN A 285 -1.18 -4.79 14.20
C ASN A 285 -1.18 -3.29 13.83
N GLU A 286 -0.17 -2.83 13.09
CA GLU A 286 -0.08 -1.47 12.56
C GLU A 286 -1.22 -1.15 11.59
N GLY A 287 -1.70 -2.15 10.85
CA GLY A 287 -2.87 -2.02 10.00
C GLY A 287 -4.16 -1.76 10.80
N ALA A 288 -4.26 -2.27 12.03
CA ALA A 288 -5.40 -1.99 12.91
C ALA A 288 -5.34 -0.55 13.44
N VAL A 289 -4.15 -0.04 13.75
CA VAL A 289 -3.96 1.38 14.10
C VAL A 289 -4.35 2.25 12.90
N PHE A 290 -3.87 1.94 11.70
CA PHE A 290 -4.28 2.62 10.47
C PHE A 290 -5.80 2.60 10.29
N PHE A 291 -6.45 1.45 10.48
CA PHE A 291 -7.90 1.30 10.36
C PHE A 291 -8.64 2.27 11.28
N VAL A 292 -8.27 2.36 12.56
CA VAL A 292 -8.91 3.27 13.53
C VAL A 292 -8.69 4.73 13.13
N LEU A 293 -7.47 5.10 12.74
CA LEU A 293 -7.14 6.47 12.32
C LEU A 293 -7.91 6.90 11.07
N LEU A 294 -8.01 6.01 10.07
CA LEU A 294 -8.78 6.27 8.85
C LEU A 294 -10.28 6.32 9.16
N ALA A 295 -10.81 5.41 9.98
CA ALA A 295 -12.21 5.40 10.40
C ALA A 295 -12.59 6.73 11.08
N GLY A 296 -11.78 7.20 12.03
CA GLY A 296 -12.00 8.50 12.70
C GLY A 296 -11.95 9.68 11.73
N THR A 297 -10.98 9.66 10.80
CA THR A 297 -10.86 10.71 9.78
C THR A 297 -12.06 10.73 8.83
N LEU A 298 -12.54 9.57 8.37
CA LEU A 298 -13.69 9.47 7.48
C LEU A 298 -15.02 9.72 8.19
N ALA A 299 -15.16 9.36 9.46
CA ALA A 299 -16.32 9.75 10.26
C ALA A 299 -16.47 11.27 10.33
N TRP A 300 -15.35 12.01 10.37
CA TRP A 300 -15.35 13.46 10.29
C TRP A 300 -15.61 13.99 8.87
N GLN A 301 -14.92 13.45 7.86
CA GLN A 301 -14.93 13.97 6.49
C GLN A 301 -16.17 13.54 5.68
N ALA A 302 -16.51 12.25 5.71
CA ALA A 302 -17.62 11.66 4.96
C ALA A 302 -18.93 11.58 5.77
N ARG A 303 -18.86 11.78 7.11
CA ARG A 303 -20.02 11.78 8.02
C ARG A 303 -20.84 10.50 7.88
N VAL A 304 -22.16 10.61 7.69
CA VAL A 304 -23.09 9.46 7.55
C VAL A 304 -22.68 8.52 6.40
N LYS A 305 -22.04 9.03 5.35
CA LYS A 305 -21.57 8.20 4.23
C LYS A 305 -20.46 7.23 4.64
N ALA A 306 -19.75 7.49 5.75
CA ALA A 306 -18.77 6.57 6.33
C ALA A 306 -19.39 5.22 6.73
N ALA A 307 -20.71 5.11 6.87
CA ALA A 307 -21.38 3.83 7.08
C ALA A 307 -21.11 2.83 5.94
N ALA A 308 -21.00 3.28 4.69
CA ALA A 308 -20.64 2.42 3.56
C ALA A 308 -19.20 1.89 3.68
N TRP A 309 -18.29 2.71 4.22
CA TRP A 309 -16.92 2.30 4.50
C TRP A 309 -16.88 1.20 5.56
N LEU A 310 -17.62 1.37 6.67
CA LEU A 310 -17.76 0.33 7.70
C LEU A 310 -18.41 -0.95 7.15
N GLY A 311 -19.44 -0.81 6.29
CA GLY A 311 -20.09 -1.95 5.65
C GLY A 311 -19.13 -2.78 4.79
N GLY A 312 -18.25 -2.12 4.02
CA GLY A 312 -17.21 -2.81 3.26
C GLY A 312 -16.08 -3.40 4.12
N ALA A 313 -15.76 -2.77 5.24
CA ALA A 313 -14.76 -3.26 6.19
C ALA A 313 -15.20 -4.53 6.94
N LEU A 314 -16.51 -4.68 7.19
CA LEU A 314 -17.06 -5.67 8.12
C LEU A 314 -16.51 -7.10 7.94
N PRO A 315 -16.45 -7.70 6.73
CA PRO A 315 -16.04 -9.10 6.57
C PRO A 315 -14.60 -9.36 7.05
N ALA A 316 -13.66 -8.47 6.70
CA ALA A 316 -12.27 -8.61 7.11
C ALA A 316 -12.04 -8.11 8.55
N LEU A 317 -12.81 -7.11 8.98
CA LEU A 317 -12.71 -6.57 10.35
C LEU A 317 -13.12 -7.60 11.39
N LEU A 318 -14.15 -8.40 11.11
CA LEU A 318 -14.55 -9.51 12.00
C LEU A 318 -13.38 -10.47 12.22
N LEU A 319 -12.66 -10.84 11.16
CA LEU A 319 -11.49 -11.69 11.29
C LEU A 319 -10.37 -11.01 12.11
N ALA A 320 -10.10 -9.74 11.83
CA ALA A 320 -9.09 -8.95 12.55
C ALA A 320 -9.39 -8.81 14.05
N ILE A 321 -10.66 -8.77 14.45
CA ILE A 321 -11.09 -8.68 15.85
C ILE A 321 -11.14 -10.07 16.50
N CYS A 322 -11.70 -11.07 15.83
CA CYS A 322 -11.85 -12.41 16.38
C CYS A 322 -10.50 -13.10 16.59
N PHE A 323 -9.52 -12.86 15.71
CA PHE A 323 -8.17 -13.44 15.86
C PHE A 323 -7.53 -13.14 17.22
N PRO A 324 -7.33 -11.87 17.64
CA PRO A 324 -6.71 -11.57 18.92
C PRO A 324 -7.57 -11.96 20.13
N LEU A 325 -8.90 -11.97 19.99
CA LEU A 325 -9.81 -12.33 21.09
C LEU A 325 -9.88 -13.83 21.35
N LEU A 326 -9.77 -14.65 20.31
CA LEU A 326 -10.07 -16.09 20.38
C LEU A 326 -8.85 -16.99 20.13
N LEU A 327 -7.84 -16.51 19.39
CA LEU A 327 -6.73 -17.34 18.93
C LEU A 327 -5.36 -16.86 19.40
N ALA A 328 -5.11 -15.55 19.42
CA ALA A 328 -3.78 -15.04 19.75
C ALA A 328 -3.42 -15.31 21.21
N PRO A 329 -2.17 -15.73 21.50
CA PRO A 329 -1.69 -15.81 22.87
C PRO A 329 -1.54 -14.40 23.44
N LYS A 330 -1.68 -14.27 24.77
CA LYS A 330 -1.43 -13.00 25.46
C LYS A 330 0.07 -12.72 25.46
N THR A 331 0.52 -11.72 24.70
CA THR A 331 1.91 -11.26 24.70
C THR A 331 2.14 -10.14 25.73
N ALA A 332 3.41 -9.88 26.04
CA ALA A 332 3.79 -8.79 26.93
C ALA A 332 3.28 -7.45 26.37
N GLY A 333 2.44 -6.76 27.15
CA GLY A 333 1.78 -5.53 26.72
C GLY A 333 2.69 -4.31 26.69
N LEU A 334 2.13 -3.21 26.20
CA LEU A 334 2.75 -1.88 26.24
C LEU A 334 2.88 -1.40 27.69
N SER A 335 4.01 -0.76 28.02
CA SER A 335 4.23 -0.17 29.35
C SER A 335 4.16 1.35 29.26
N PHE A 336 2.96 1.90 29.46
CA PHE A 336 2.73 3.35 29.41
C PHE A 336 3.50 4.14 30.48
N GLY A 337 3.96 3.48 31.55
CA GLY A 337 4.88 4.09 32.52
C GLY A 337 6.20 4.56 31.90
N LEU A 338 6.63 3.95 30.79
CA LEU A 338 7.83 4.37 30.04
C LEU A 338 7.69 5.73 29.37
N LEU A 339 6.47 6.28 29.23
CA LEU A 339 6.28 7.65 28.74
C LEU A 339 6.92 8.69 29.67
N ALA A 340 7.13 8.38 30.95
CA ALA A 340 7.83 9.26 31.88
C ALA A 340 9.36 9.26 31.67
N ASP A 341 9.89 8.26 30.98
CA ASP A 341 11.31 8.17 30.66
C ASP A 341 11.64 9.06 29.45
N MET A 342 11.95 10.33 29.74
CA MET A 342 12.35 11.33 28.75
C MET A 342 13.65 10.95 28.04
N GLY A 343 14.57 10.23 28.70
CA GLY A 343 15.82 9.77 28.11
C GLY A 343 15.55 8.75 27.00
N ARG A 344 14.65 7.81 27.26
CA ARG A 344 14.14 6.87 26.26
C ARG A 344 13.42 7.59 25.12
N GLY A 345 12.54 8.55 25.41
CA GLY A 345 11.84 9.34 24.40
C GLY A 345 12.80 10.10 23.47
N ALA A 346 13.82 10.75 24.04
CA ALA A 346 14.86 11.44 23.27
C ALA A 346 15.67 10.47 22.41
N ALA A 347 15.99 9.27 22.91
CA ALA A 347 16.67 8.24 22.14
C ALA A 347 15.80 7.76 20.95
N VAL A 348 14.51 7.49 21.16
CA VAL A 348 13.59 7.10 20.07
C VAL A 348 13.52 8.20 19.01
N LEU A 349 13.35 9.47 19.41
CA LEU A 349 13.27 10.59 18.48
C LEU A 349 14.57 10.78 17.70
N ARG A 350 15.73 10.72 18.36
CA ARG A 350 17.03 10.86 17.68
C ARG A 350 17.21 9.78 16.62
N ASN A 351 16.97 8.53 16.97
CA ASN A 351 17.16 7.43 16.03
C ASN A 351 16.12 7.45 14.90
N PHE A 352 14.91 7.92 15.19
CA PHE A 352 13.93 8.23 14.16
C PHE A 352 14.46 9.24 13.14
N LEU A 353 15.03 10.35 13.62
CA LEU A 353 15.67 11.36 12.76
C LEU A 353 16.85 10.77 11.98
N ASP A 354 17.68 9.93 12.62
CA ASP A 354 18.81 9.26 11.96
C ASP A 354 18.32 8.34 10.84
N SER A 355 17.22 7.58 11.03
CA SER A 355 16.64 6.78 9.96
C SER A 355 15.96 7.61 8.88
N LEU A 356 15.41 8.79 9.20
CA LEU A 356 14.94 9.72 8.18
C LEU A 356 16.07 10.17 7.25
N LEU A 357 17.29 10.34 7.78
CA LEU A 357 18.50 10.63 6.99
C LEU A 357 19.01 9.43 6.20
N GLN A 358 18.68 8.21 6.62
CA GLN A 358 19.04 6.96 5.93
C GLN A 358 17.97 6.50 4.93
N LEU A 359 16.90 7.27 4.72
CA LEU A 359 15.85 6.94 3.75
C LEU A 359 16.38 6.87 2.32
N GLY A 360 17.50 7.52 2.01
CA GLY A 360 18.17 7.46 0.73
C GLY A 360 19.52 8.16 0.79
N ASP A 361 20.29 8.09 -0.28
CA ASP A 361 21.61 8.73 -0.36
C ASP A 361 21.55 10.06 -1.11
N PHE A 362 22.42 11.01 -0.77
CA PHE A 362 22.56 12.25 -1.53
C PHE A 362 23.17 11.96 -2.92
N PRO A 363 22.66 12.54 -4.02
CA PRO A 363 21.56 13.52 -4.10
C PRO A 363 20.16 12.92 -4.25
N ALA A 364 20.02 11.60 -4.37
CA ALA A 364 18.77 10.88 -4.58
C ALA A 364 17.96 10.63 -3.28
N HIS A 365 17.98 11.55 -2.32
CA HIS A 365 17.26 11.35 -1.06
C HIS A 365 15.77 11.69 -1.24
N PRO A 366 14.80 10.81 -0.90
CA PRO A 366 13.38 11.00 -1.22
C PRO A 366 12.78 12.29 -0.62
N VAL A 367 13.14 12.62 0.62
CA VAL A 367 12.71 13.88 1.27
C VAL A 367 13.26 15.11 0.55
N LEU A 368 14.53 15.09 0.10
CA LEU A 368 15.14 16.21 -0.62
C LEU A 368 14.51 16.37 -2.01
N LEU A 369 14.27 15.26 -2.71
CA LEU A 369 13.59 15.27 -4.01
C LEU A 369 12.15 15.78 -3.90
N PHE A 370 11.40 15.37 -2.87
CA PHE A 370 10.06 15.91 -2.61
C PHE A 370 10.11 17.39 -2.23
N ALA A 371 11.06 17.82 -1.40
CA ALA A 371 11.22 19.22 -1.04
C ALA A 371 11.54 20.08 -2.27
N ALA A 372 12.42 19.62 -3.15
CA ALA A 372 12.72 20.27 -4.42
C ALA A 372 11.48 20.37 -5.32
N LEU A 373 10.71 19.29 -5.45
CA LEU A 373 9.44 19.28 -6.18
C LEU A 373 8.45 20.31 -5.62
N ALA A 374 8.25 20.32 -4.30
CA ALA A 374 7.33 21.23 -3.62
C ALA A 374 7.79 22.69 -3.73
N LEU A 375 9.10 22.95 -3.70
CA LEU A 375 9.67 24.29 -3.87
C LEU A 375 9.45 24.81 -5.29
N VAL A 376 9.74 24.00 -6.30
CA VAL A 376 9.63 24.38 -7.72
C VAL A 376 8.17 24.57 -8.13
N LEU A 377 7.31 23.61 -7.80
CA LEU A 377 5.92 23.63 -8.24
C LEU A 377 5.00 24.45 -7.31
N LYS A 378 5.47 24.74 -6.08
CA LYS A 378 4.71 25.41 -5.01
C LYS A 378 3.50 24.60 -4.53
N VAL A 379 3.07 24.90 -3.30
CA VAL A 379 1.83 24.34 -2.74
C VAL A 379 0.62 25.02 -3.38
N ARG A 380 -0.44 24.25 -3.61
CA ARG A 380 -1.69 24.74 -4.20
C ARG A 380 -2.42 25.74 -3.28
N SER A 381 -3.04 26.76 -3.88
CA SER A 381 -4.04 27.62 -3.24
C SER A 381 -5.33 27.64 -4.09
N PRO A 382 -6.53 27.42 -3.52
CA PRO A 382 -6.77 26.98 -2.14
C PRO A 382 -6.19 25.57 -1.91
N ARG A 383 -5.71 25.32 -0.69
CA ARG A 383 -5.20 23.99 -0.30
C ARG A 383 -6.30 22.97 -0.56
N GLY A 384 -5.99 21.92 -1.32
CA GLY A 384 -6.92 20.81 -1.51
C GLY A 384 -7.24 20.11 -0.19
N PRO A 385 -8.04 19.02 -0.23
CA PRO A 385 -8.28 18.24 0.97
C PRO A 385 -6.95 17.74 1.54
N TRP A 386 -6.65 18.16 2.75
CA TRP A 386 -5.42 17.81 3.48
C TRP A 386 -5.62 16.58 4.37
N TRP A 387 -6.86 16.08 4.48
CA TRP A 387 -7.18 14.89 5.27
C TRP A 387 -6.36 13.65 4.90
N PRO A 388 -5.95 13.40 3.63
CA PRO A 388 -5.11 12.24 3.31
C PRO A 388 -3.74 12.28 3.99
N LEU A 389 -3.28 13.46 4.43
CA LEU A 389 -2.01 13.62 5.16
C LEU A 389 -2.15 13.30 6.65
N ILE A 390 -3.35 13.49 7.22
CA ILE A 390 -3.62 13.26 8.65
C ILE A 390 -3.33 11.82 9.02
N VAL A 391 -3.89 10.88 8.25
CA VAL A 391 -3.83 9.45 8.58
C VAL A 391 -2.41 8.91 8.63
N PRO A 392 -1.57 9.04 7.58
CA PRO A 392 -0.20 8.56 7.65
C PRO A 392 0.68 9.37 8.61
N GLY A 393 0.39 10.66 8.84
CA GLY A 393 1.09 11.46 9.86
C GLY A 393 0.80 10.99 11.29
N LEU A 394 -0.46 10.68 11.60
CA LEU A 394 -0.86 10.10 12.89
C LEU A 394 -0.36 8.66 13.05
N LEU A 395 -0.31 7.87 11.98
CA LEU A 395 0.23 6.51 12.01
C LEU A 395 1.72 6.54 12.38
N LEU A 396 2.49 7.44 11.76
CA LEU A 396 3.89 7.67 12.08
C LEU A 396 4.10 8.07 13.55
N LEU A 397 3.24 8.96 14.06
CA LEU A 397 3.25 9.35 15.47
C LEU A 397 2.91 8.18 16.40
N ALA A 398 1.93 7.35 16.02
CA ALA A 398 1.55 6.17 16.78
C ALA A 398 2.70 5.15 16.84
N ASP A 399 3.41 4.93 15.73
CA ASP A 399 4.59 4.06 15.69
C ASP A 399 5.71 4.59 16.60
N LEU A 400 5.96 5.90 16.60
CA LEU A 400 6.90 6.54 17.53
C LEU A 400 6.52 6.32 18.99
N ILE A 401 5.24 6.48 19.33
CA ILE A 401 4.73 6.23 20.68
C ILE A 401 4.91 4.76 21.05
N VAL A 402 4.60 3.82 20.15
CA VAL A 402 4.78 2.39 20.39
C VAL A 402 6.24 2.05 20.66
N LEU A 403 7.19 2.59 19.90
CA LEU A 403 8.63 2.41 20.16
C LEU A 403 9.03 2.96 21.54
N TRP A 404 8.43 4.08 21.95
CA TRP A 404 8.66 4.64 23.28
C TRP A 404 8.12 3.74 24.40
N VAL A 405 6.91 3.20 24.28
CA VAL A 405 6.26 2.43 25.36
C VAL A 405 6.52 0.93 25.34
N THR A 406 7.25 0.42 24.34
CA THR A 406 7.56 -1.02 24.25
C THR A 406 8.77 -1.35 25.14
N PRO A 407 8.69 -2.35 26.06
CA PRO A 407 9.76 -2.62 27.04
C PRO A 407 11.13 -3.04 26.47
N ALA A 408 11.21 -3.49 25.22
CA ALA A 408 12.48 -3.90 24.62
C ALA A 408 13.50 -2.74 24.55
N SER A 409 14.78 -3.10 24.47
CA SER A 409 15.85 -2.09 24.38
C SER A 409 15.67 -1.23 23.12
N VAL A 410 15.92 0.07 23.27
CA VAL A 410 15.74 1.05 22.18
C VAL A 410 16.59 0.66 20.98
N GLY A 411 17.87 0.30 21.20
CA GLY A 411 18.79 -0.10 20.11
C GLY A 411 18.25 -1.26 19.26
N TRP A 412 17.82 -2.35 19.90
CA TRP A 412 17.24 -3.49 19.16
C TRP A 412 15.99 -3.10 18.37
N GLN A 413 15.11 -2.27 18.95
CA GLN A 413 13.90 -1.82 18.27
C GLN A 413 14.22 -0.96 17.03
N ILE A 414 15.26 -0.14 17.11
CA ILE A 414 15.67 0.74 16.00
C ILE A 414 16.23 -0.09 14.86
N ASP A 415 17.20 -0.96 15.16
CA ASP A 415 17.90 -1.77 14.16
C ASP A 415 16.95 -2.69 13.39
N THR A 416 15.84 -3.09 14.02
CA THR A 416 14.93 -4.08 13.45
C THR A 416 13.61 -3.51 12.95
N ALA A 417 13.05 -2.46 13.55
CA ALA A 417 11.68 -2.03 13.29
C ALA A 417 11.55 -0.79 12.41
N LEU A 418 12.53 0.12 12.40
CA LEU A 418 12.29 1.47 11.88
C LEU A 418 12.17 1.50 10.34
N ASP A 419 13.07 0.83 9.61
CA ASP A 419 12.95 0.66 8.15
C ASP A 419 11.62 -0.04 7.76
N ARG A 420 11.15 -0.95 8.62
CA ARG A 420 9.90 -1.69 8.42
C ARG A 420 8.67 -0.80 8.59
N LYS A 421 8.68 0.12 9.55
CA LYS A 421 7.62 1.12 9.68
C LYS A 421 7.64 2.10 8.50
N MET A 422 8.83 2.51 8.06
CA MET A 422 8.97 3.46 6.94
C MET A 422 8.32 2.97 5.65
N VAL A 423 8.48 1.70 5.28
CA VAL A 423 7.85 1.18 4.05
C VAL A 423 6.32 1.23 4.10
N GLN A 424 5.71 1.20 5.30
CA GLN A 424 4.26 1.31 5.46
C GLN A 424 3.74 2.73 5.26
N VAL A 425 4.52 3.75 5.66
CA VAL A 425 4.05 5.16 5.71
C VAL A 425 4.57 6.03 4.57
N ILE A 426 5.72 5.73 3.97
CA ILE A 426 6.37 6.65 3.03
C ILE A 426 5.56 6.87 1.75
N ALA A 427 4.98 5.81 1.18
CA ALA A 427 4.17 5.93 -0.02
C ALA A 427 2.84 6.67 0.25
N PRO A 428 2.10 6.38 1.35
CA PRO A 428 0.98 7.21 1.80
C PRO A 428 1.30 8.69 2.05
N LEU A 429 2.41 8.99 2.73
CA LEU A 429 2.86 10.37 2.97
C LEU A 429 3.16 11.08 1.66
N LEU A 430 3.87 10.42 0.75
CA LEU A 430 4.22 10.99 -0.55
C LEU A 430 2.98 11.18 -1.43
N PHE A 431 2.04 10.22 -1.42
CA PHE A 431 0.74 10.36 -2.06
C PHE A 431 0.02 11.62 -1.58
N ALA A 432 -0.18 11.74 -0.27
CA ALA A 432 -0.86 12.88 0.33
C ALA A 432 -0.12 14.21 0.10
N GLY A 433 1.21 14.21 0.19
CA GLY A 433 2.05 15.37 -0.05
C GLY A 433 1.96 15.87 -1.49
N VAL A 434 2.06 14.97 -2.49
CA VAL A 434 1.99 15.33 -3.92
C VAL A 434 0.59 15.82 -4.32
N LEU A 435 -0.48 15.35 -3.67
CA LEU A 435 -1.83 15.90 -3.88
C LEU A 435 -1.90 17.41 -3.57
N LEU A 436 -1.07 17.91 -2.65
CA LEU A 436 -1.03 19.32 -2.24
C LEU A 436 -0.16 20.21 -3.15
N VAL A 437 0.64 19.61 -4.03
CA VAL A 437 1.53 20.33 -4.96
C VAL A 437 0.77 20.74 -6.23
N ARG A 438 1.16 21.85 -6.86
CA ARG A 438 0.60 22.27 -8.15
C ARG A 438 1.10 21.35 -9.27
N ALA A 439 0.27 21.15 -10.28
CA ALA A 439 0.67 20.43 -11.48
C ALA A 439 1.59 21.32 -12.33
N PRO A 440 2.66 20.79 -12.96
CA PRO A 440 3.54 21.59 -13.82
C PRO A 440 2.79 22.27 -14.97
N GLU A 441 1.71 21.65 -15.46
CA GLU A 441 0.83 22.18 -16.51
C GLU A 441 0.07 23.43 -16.09
N SER A 442 -0.02 23.70 -14.78
CA SER A 442 -0.69 24.90 -14.23
C SER A 442 0.26 26.09 -14.04
N LEU A 443 1.56 25.92 -14.31
CA LEU A 443 2.52 27.02 -14.26
C LEU A 443 2.44 27.82 -15.57
N PRO A 444 2.56 29.16 -15.52
CA PRO A 444 2.66 29.95 -16.74
C PRO A 444 3.84 29.44 -17.57
N GLU A 445 3.64 29.26 -18.88
CA GLU A 445 4.78 28.97 -19.75
C GLU A 445 5.80 30.10 -19.58
N PRO A 446 7.09 29.78 -19.37
CA PRO A 446 8.12 30.81 -19.35
C PRO A 446 8.03 31.54 -20.68
N ALA A 447 7.87 32.87 -20.63
CA ALA A 447 7.74 33.69 -21.82
C ALA A 447 8.82 33.28 -22.81
N GLU A 448 8.41 32.87 -24.02
CA GLU A 448 9.36 32.54 -25.08
C GLU A 448 10.39 33.67 -25.12
N PRO A 449 11.70 33.36 -25.05
CA PRO A 449 12.71 34.40 -25.09
C PRO A 449 12.51 35.15 -26.40
N GLN A 450 11.87 36.33 -26.33
CA GLN A 450 11.54 37.14 -27.50
C GLN A 450 12.77 37.17 -28.37
N ASP A 451 12.61 36.67 -29.60
CA ASP A 451 13.74 36.49 -30.48
C ASP A 451 14.47 37.83 -30.57
N ARG A 452 15.65 37.88 -29.95
CA ARG A 452 16.45 39.11 -29.90
C ARG A 452 16.81 39.52 -31.32
N SER A 453 16.70 38.62 -32.30
CA SER A 453 16.81 38.90 -33.73
C SER A 453 15.70 39.82 -34.25
N GLU A 454 14.44 39.62 -33.84
CA GLU A 454 13.32 40.47 -34.25
C GLU A 454 13.39 41.85 -33.58
N ALA A 455 13.72 41.90 -32.29
CA ALA A 455 13.93 43.14 -31.57
C ALA A 455 15.12 43.95 -32.13
N ARG A 456 16.20 43.26 -32.56
CA ARG A 456 17.33 43.89 -33.27
C ARG A 456 16.95 44.32 -34.69
N SER A 457 16.15 43.55 -35.43
CA SER A 457 15.72 43.92 -36.79
C SER A 457 14.80 45.13 -36.78
N ARG A 458 13.90 45.24 -35.80
CA ARG A 458 13.03 46.42 -35.60
C ARG A 458 13.85 47.67 -35.26
N ARG A 459 14.87 47.54 -34.39
CA ARG A 459 15.81 48.64 -34.10
C ARG A 459 16.65 49.06 -35.31
N ARG A 460 16.94 48.15 -36.24
CA ARG A 460 17.70 48.44 -37.47
C ARG A 460 16.85 49.08 -38.57
N LYS A 461 15.53 48.91 -38.56
CA LYS A 461 14.59 49.57 -39.50
C LYS A 461 14.12 50.96 -39.04
N GLN A 462 14.35 51.31 -37.77
CA GLN A 462 14.01 52.63 -37.19
C GLN A 462 15.20 53.61 -37.14
N ARG A 463 16.40 53.16 -37.54
CA ARG A 463 17.56 54.01 -37.86
C ARG A 463 17.72 54.01 -39.36
#